data_AF-A0A527YP77-F1
#
_entry.id   AF-A0A527YP77-F1
#
_cell.length_a   1.000
_cell.length_b   1.000
_cell.length_c   1.000
_cell.angle_alpha   90.00
_cell.angle_beta   90.00
_cell.angle_gamma   90.00
#
_symmetry.space_group_name_H-M   'P 1'
#
loop_
_entity.id
_entity.type
_entity.pdbx_description
1 polymer ?
#
loop_
_entity_poly.entity_id
_entity_poly.type
_entity_poly.pdbx_seq_one_letter_code
_entity_poly.pdbx_strand_id
1 'polypeptide(L)' 'VSRFSPREVQALGLGRIPEDRMTTGLVTNLRLADSMVLPRIGTGAFSRNGLLRPDAIRAFAEAQIKAYDIR' A
#
# COMPACT_ATOMS: atom_id res chain seq x y z
N VAL A 1 -21.80 -18.25 3.25
CA VAL A 1 -20.51 -17.58 2.99
C VAL A 1 -20.72 -16.09 3.17
N SER A 2 -20.15 -15.47 4.20
CA SER A 2 -20.22 -14.02 4.38
C SER A 2 -19.50 -13.34 3.21
N ARG A 3 -20.19 -12.43 2.51
CA ARG A 3 -19.62 -11.69 1.38
C ARG A 3 -18.85 -10.49 1.93
N PHE A 4 -17.59 -10.70 2.31
CA PHE A 4 -16.70 -9.57 2.60
C PHE A 4 -16.35 -8.84 1.31
N SER A 5 -16.39 -7.51 1.36
CA SER A 5 -15.82 -6.64 0.34
C SER A 5 -14.29 -6.58 0.45
N PRO A 6 -13.57 -6.30 -0.64
CA PRO A 6 -12.12 -6.11 -0.59
C PRO A 6 -11.65 -5.06 0.41
N ARG A 7 -12.49 -4.06 0.70
CA ARG A 7 -12.20 -3.01 1.68
C ARG A 7 -12.25 -3.54 3.10
N GLU A 8 -13.26 -4.35 3.43
CA GLU A 8 -13.40 -4.96 4.76
C GLU A 8 -12.24 -5.91 5.05
N VAL A 9 -11.84 -6.72 4.06
CA VAL A 9 -10.69 -7.62 4.19
C VAL A 9 -9.38 -6.85 4.42
N GLN A 10 -9.16 -5.75 3.70
CA GLN A 10 -7.99 -4.89 3.91
C GLN A 10 -7.99 -4.20 5.27
N ALA A 11 -9.17 -3.78 5.77
CA ALA A 11 -9.31 -3.19 7.09
C ALA A 11 -8.95 -4.17 8.23
N LEU A 12 -9.10 -5.49 7.99
CA LEU A 12 -8.66 -6.54 8.90
C LEU A 12 -7.13 -6.78 8.86
N GLY A 13 -6.38 -6.02 8.05
CA GLY A 13 -4.93 -6.18 7.90
C GLY A 13 -4.53 -7.34 6.99
N LEU A 14 -5.47 -7.95 6.29
CA LEU A 14 -5.21 -9.07 5.38
C LEU A 14 -4.75 -8.57 4.02
N GLY A 15 -3.52 -8.92 3.64
CA GLY A 15 -2.96 -8.68 2.32
C GLY A 15 -3.10 -9.90 1.40
N ARG A 16 -3.44 -9.67 0.13
CA ARG A 16 -3.42 -10.73 -0.90
C ARG A 16 -2.11 -10.65 -1.68
N ILE A 17 -1.39 -11.76 -1.77
CA ILE A 17 -0.27 -11.92 -2.71
C ILE A 17 -0.77 -12.82 -3.84
N PRO A 18 -0.87 -12.32 -5.09
CA PRO A 18 -1.28 -13.14 -6.22
C PRO A 18 -0.21 -14.19 -6.56
N GLU A 19 -0.65 -15.34 -7.05
CA GLU A 19 0.23 -16.43 -7.52
C GLU A 19 1.13 -15.96 -8.68
N ASP A 20 0.55 -15.25 -9.64
CA ASP A 20 1.29 -14.51 -10.67
C ASP A 20 1.55 -13.07 -10.23
N ARG A 21 2.67 -12.90 -9.52
CA ARG A 21 3.16 -11.58 -9.11
C ARG A 21 3.67 -10.73 -10.28
N MET A 22 4.19 -11.36 -11.34
CA MET A 22 4.83 -10.64 -12.45
C MET A 22 3.80 -9.89 -13.30
N THR A 23 2.64 -10.51 -13.52
CA THR A 23 1.60 -9.95 -14.39
C THR A 23 0.55 -9.16 -13.62
N THR A 24 0.26 -9.51 -12.35
CA THR A 24 -0.88 -8.93 -11.59
C THR A 24 -0.48 -8.36 -10.23
N GLY A 25 0.70 -8.69 -9.72
CA GLY A 25 1.16 -8.24 -8.39
C GLY A 25 2.06 -7.01 -8.41
N LEU A 26 2.61 -6.64 -9.57
CA LEU A 26 3.56 -5.53 -9.70
C LEU A 26 2.93 -4.39 -10.50
N VAL A 27 2.95 -3.19 -9.91
CA VAL A 27 2.66 -1.96 -10.63
C VAL A 27 3.98 -1.32 -11.00
N THR A 28 4.58 -1.78 -12.10
CA THR A 28 5.94 -1.40 -12.53
C THR A 28 6.14 0.09 -12.79
N ASN A 29 5.05 0.81 -13.07
CA ASN A 29 5.09 2.24 -13.36
C ASN A 29 4.96 3.13 -12.11
N LEU A 30 4.75 2.54 -10.93
CA LEU A 30 4.66 3.30 -9.68
C LEU A 30 6.03 3.42 -9.02
N ARG A 31 6.23 4.58 -8.36
CA ARG A 31 7.37 4.74 -7.46
C ARG A 31 7.23 3.75 -6.31
N LEU A 32 8.35 3.24 -5.82
CA LEU A 32 8.38 2.32 -4.67
C LEU A 32 7.57 2.87 -3.48
N ALA A 33 7.75 4.15 -3.16
CA ALA A 33 7.05 4.81 -2.06
C ALA A 33 5.52 4.80 -2.24
N ASP A 34 5.03 5.04 -3.46
CA ASP A 34 3.60 5.05 -3.76
C ASP A 34 3.03 3.63 -3.70
N SER A 35 3.76 2.66 -4.26
CA SER A 35 3.40 1.24 -4.23
C SER A 35 3.26 0.70 -2.79
N MET A 36 4.19 1.08 -1.91
CA MET A 36 4.19 0.66 -0.50
C MET A 36 2.95 1.11 0.28
N VAL A 37 2.37 2.25 -0.09
CA VAL A 37 1.20 2.81 0.60
C VAL A 37 -0.12 2.47 -0.09
N LEU A 38 -0.14 1.90 -1.29
CA LEU A 38 -1.37 1.61 -2.06
C LEU A 38 -2.49 0.94 -1.24
N PRO A 39 -2.23 -0.11 -0.43
CA PRO A 39 -3.30 -0.76 0.34
C PRO A 39 -3.90 0.15 1.43
N ARG A 40 -3.16 1.19 1.84
CA ARG A 40 -3.52 2.10 2.93
C ARG A 40 -3.67 3.56 2.46
N ILE A 41 -3.64 3.81 1.15
CA ILE A 41 -3.56 5.16 0.59
C ILE A 41 -4.79 6.02 0.95
N GLY A 42 -5.95 5.39 1.16
CA GLY A 42 -7.18 6.05 1.58
C GLY A 42 -7.30 6.31 3.09
N THR A 43 -6.30 5.93 3.90
CA THR A 43 -6.31 6.19 5.34
C THR A 43 -5.82 7.60 5.67
N GLY A 44 -6.24 8.13 6.83
CA GLY A 44 -5.82 9.46 7.32
C GLY A 44 -4.30 9.67 7.43
N ALA A 45 -3.53 8.57 7.49
CA ALA A 45 -2.08 8.58 7.51
C ALA A 45 -1.49 9.12 6.18
N PHE A 46 -2.10 8.77 5.04
CA PHE A 46 -1.56 9.04 3.71
C PHE A 46 -2.48 9.88 2.83
N SER A 47 -3.75 10.06 3.22
CA SER A 47 -4.70 10.95 2.53
C SER A 47 -5.57 11.71 3.55
N ARG A 48 -5.94 12.95 3.21
CA ARG A 48 -6.90 13.76 3.94
C ARG A 48 -7.93 14.32 2.97
N ASN A 49 -9.20 13.98 3.16
CA ASN A 49 -10.30 14.42 2.31
C ASN A 49 -10.07 14.14 0.80
N GLY A 50 -9.42 13.01 0.47
CA GLY A 50 -9.09 12.64 -0.90
C GLY A 50 -7.79 13.25 -1.45
N LEU A 51 -7.15 14.18 -0.72
CA LEU A 51 -5.84 14.72 -1.07
C LEU A 51 -4.73 13.88 -0.46
N LEU A 52 -3.73 13.49 -1.27
CA LEU A 52 -2.58 12.72 -0.79
C LEU A 52 -1.65 13.58 0.07
N ARG A 53 -0.94 12.92 1.00
CA ARG A 53 0.07 13.51 1.88
C ARG A 53 1.46 13.00 1.46
N PRO A 54 2.07 13.55 0.39
CA PRO A 54 3.31 13.02 -0.19
C PRO A 54 4.47 12.96 0.82
N ASP A 55 4.56 13.93 1.73
CA ASP A 55 5.59 13.90 2.77
C ASP A 55 5.44 12.74 3.75
N ALA A 56 4.20 12.38 4.12
CA ALA A 56 3.94 11.24 4.99
C ALA A 56 4.24 9.91 4.28
N ILE A 57 3.92 9.83 2.98
CA ILE A 57 4.23 8.67 2.14
C ILE A 57 5.75 8.48 2.03
N ARG A 58 6.49 9.55 1.77
CA ARG A 58 7.96 9.53 1.69
C ARG A 58 8.60 9.12 3.02
N ALA A 59 8.20 9.76 4.12
CA ALA A 59 8.74 9.43 5.45
C ALA A 59 8.47 7.97 5.84
N PHE A 60 7.29 7.46 5.50
CA PHE A 60 6.96 6.05 5.71
C PHE A 60 7.87 5.14 4.86
N ALA A 61 8.00 5.43 3.57
CA ALA A 61 8.83 4.63 2.66
C ALA A 61 10.31 4.61 3.12
N GLU A 62 10.87 5.75 3.49
CA GLU A 62 12.24 5.85 4.03
C GLU A 62 12.41 5.02 5.31
N ALA A 63 11.42 5.06 6.21
CA ALA A 63 11.42 4.24 7.42
C ALA A 63 11.34 2.74 7.10
N GLN A 64 10.54 2.32 6.12
CA GLN A 64 10.45 0.92 5.70
C GLN A 64 11.73 0.46 5.00
N ILE A 65 12.30 1.27 4.10
CA ILE A 65 13.57 0.99 3.43
C ILE A 65 14.67 0.77 4.47
N LYS A 66 14.74 1.64 5.48
CA LYS A 66 15.72 1.50 6.57
C LYS A 66 15.45 0.28 7.45
N ALA A 67 14.19 -0.02 7.78
CA ALA A 67 13.83 -1.12 8.66
C ALA A 67 14.03 -2.50 8.01
N TYR A 68 13.85 -2.61 6.70
CA TYR A 68 13.90 -3.88 5.96
C TYR A 68 15.06 -3.98 4.97
N ASP A 69 15.99 -3.02 4.96
CA ASP A 69 17.17 -2.95 4.07
C ASP A 69 16.83 -3.17 2.59
N ILE A 70 15.79 -2.47 2.12
CA ILE A 70 15.28 -2.58 0.75
C ILE A 70 16.25 -1.87 -0.21
N ARG A 71 16.73 -2.56 -1.25
CA ARG A 71 17.67 -2.05 -2.26
C ARG A 71 17.06 -2.07 -3.66
#